data_AF-A0A8I1HTG1-F1
#
_entry.id   AF-A0A8I1HTG1-F1
#
_cell.length_a   1.000
_cell.length_b   1.000
_cell.length_c   1.000
_cell.angle_alpha   90.00
_cell.angle_beta   90.00
_cell.angle_gamma   90.00
#
_symmetry.space_group_name_H-M   'P 1'
#
loop_
_entity.id
_entity.type
_entity.pdbx_description
1 polymer ?
#
loop_
_entity_poly.entity_id
_entity_poly.type
_entity_poly.pdbx_seq_one_letter_code
_entity_poly.pdbx_strand_id
1 'polypeptide(L)'
;MTIALQEQKLTFSRTYLEECAQVIDKSGAHTFIDFYRRQAKGIGGRTATGPRYSIFAVLTIGLALIGTQRAPSMAEIWRTLWDLDSDTQQRLGLDLHGYSGEGTYRAFAMWLTRYLEPLDSLPDIRARRDKNGAHRQTMAARTEEQQQASVVASERLHQVVNAIVAGSIDDPSPSGYKGDVVADETIIDLAGQSQGLGSRDDKQRGAAYSGAFYIRDREDHSLHAEAGSRRITKGGVGLGVTAVSRVGPPQAVYGIPSVITAISIDKPSSGSVMSLERALRFHQENGFDQRTKRGRIPFLTVDMGYNVKRQFSDVVLDAGYAPIVRYPISWRTIMASDAPGTTDMSSGPVQIAGDFYCPMARHLAGDGKITRRTVDLLDEPDGFEQHDAQMEALFPLLMGTNSRPYRKRATRGRPSKQEVEGDLPVKIDLVCPAVQGRVKCPLKPASMVSAENGAPTVAPSWDATRYRCCSSSSITQTYTPEQWKRAQWGLVPGSWEHTAYYESARAITEQRFSIMKSHYVTGMDNLRRGVRREPMLYITIALWIAATNRAIQDSYARRLPSEDSMKKRLRMIEEDLGRTPVKAPPRT
;
A
#
# COMPACT_ATOMS: atom_id res chain seq x y z
N MET A 1 38.12 30.60 16.44
CA MET A 1 38.40 30.51 14.99
C MET A 1 37.08 30.61 14.27
N THR A 2 36.78 31.81 13.79
CA THR A 2 35.51 32.19 13.15
C THR A 2 35.58 31.71 11.70
N ILE A 3 34.99 30.56 11.41
CA ILE A 3 34.86 30.10 10.03
C ILE A 3 33.74 30.93 9.40
N ALA A 4 34.14 31.90 8.58
CA ALA A 4 33.26 32.59 7.67
C ALA A 4 32.58 31.55 6.76
N LEU A 5 31.28 31.32 6.98
CA LEU A 5 30.42 30.63 6.03
C LEU A 5 30.36 31.51 4.78
N GLN A 6 31.13 31.16 3.76
CA GLN A 6 30.95 31.68 2.42
C GLN A 6 29.48 31.46 2.01
N GLU A 7 28.75 32.55 1.84
CA GLU A 7 27.41 32.58 1.23
C GLU A 7 27.52 32.10 -0.22
N GLN A 8 27.35 30.79 -0.45
CA GLN A 8 26.91 30.33 -1.76
C GLN A 8 25.44 30.71 -1.91
N LYS A 9 25.18 31.90 -2.47
CA LYS A 9 23.87 32.28 -2.99
C LYS A 9 23.48 31.31 -4.11
N LEU A 10 22.79 30.23 -3.74
CA LEU A 10 22.26 29.24 -4.68
C LEU A 10 20.82 29.63 -5.02
N THR A 11 20.70 30.48 -6.04
CA THR A 11 19.40 30.92 -6.56
C THR A 11 18.83 29.80 -7.44
N PHE A 12 17.62 29.34 -7.11
CA PHE A 12 16.87 28.47 -8.02
C PHE A 12 16.55 29.21 -9.32
N SER A 13 16.49 28.51 -10.45
CA SER A 13 15.95 29.12 -11.66
C SER A 13 14.47 29.47 -11.43
N ARG A 14 14.03 30.64 -11.92
CA ARG A 14 12.64 31.10 -11.79
C ARG A 14 11.66 30.06 -12.37
N THR A 15 12.01 29.44 -13.50
CA THR A 15 11.21 28.38 -14.14
C THR A 15 11.00 27.18 -13.21
N TYR A 16 12.07 26.68 -12.59
CA TYR A 16 11.97 25.52 -11.71
C TYR A 16 11.15 25.82 -10.45
N LEU A 17 11.29 27.03 -9.88
CA LEU A 17 10.45 27.47 -8.77
C LEU A 17 8.98 27.55 -9.16
N GLU A 18 8.66 28.06 -10.36
CA GLU A 18 7.29 28.13 -10.85
C GLU A 18 6.70 26.73 -11.08
N GLU A 19 7.46 25.78 -11.61
CA GLU A 19 7.01 24.38 -11.70
C GLU A 19 6.70 23.77 -10.33
N CYS A 20 7.55 24.02 -9.32
CA CYS A 20 7.28 23.62 -7.94
C CYS A 20 6.02 24.30 -7.39
N ALA A 21 5.84 25.60 -7.67
CA ALA A 21 4.69 26.36 -7.23
C ALA A 21 3.40 25.80 -7.85
N GLN A 22 3.42 25.44 -9.14
CA GLN A 22 2.29 24.83 -9.84
C GLN A 22 1.89 23.48 -9.24
N VAL A 23 2.86 22.65 -8.83
CA VAL A 23 2.57 21.38 -8.14
C VAL A 23 1.84 21.64 -6.81
N ILE A 24 2.31 22.60 -6.02
CA ILE A 24 1.68 22.94 -4.74
C ILE A 24 0.33 23.62 -4.95
N ASP A 25 0.17 24.40 -6.00
CA ASP A 25 -1.10 25.07 -6.32
C ASP A 25 -2.15 24.04 -6.76
N LYS A 26 -1.78 23.17 -7.71
CA LYS A 26 -2.59 22.01 -8.15
C LYS A 26 -3.00 21.12 -6.99
N SER A 27 -2.13 20.95 -6.00
CA SER A 27 -2.43 20.14 -4.81
C SER A 27 -3.54 20.73 -3.92
N GLY A 28 -3.73 22.06 -3.90
CA GLY A 28 -4.59 22.73 -2.93
C GLY A 28 -4.18 22.56 -1.45
N ALA A 29 -3.03 21.93 -1.16
CA ALA A 29 -2.60 21.61 0.20
C ALA A 29 -2.43 22.85 1.07
N HIS A 30 -1.91 23.94 0.49
CA HIS A 30 -1.78 25.22 1.17
C HIS A 30 -3.14 25.79 1.58
N THR A 31 -4.16 25.64 0.74
CA THR A 31 -5.55 26.06 1.01
C THR A 31 -6.17 25.24 2.14
N PHE A 32 -5.95 23.92 2.17
CA PHE A 32 -6.39 23.07 3.28
C PHE A 32 -5.77 23.50 4.62
N ILE A 33 -4.46 23.74 4.65
CA ILE A 33 -3.77 24.21 5.88
C ILE A 33 -4.37 25.54 6.35
N ASP A 34 -4.56 26.50 5.43
CA ASP A 34 -5.18 27.79 5.74
C ASP A 34 -6.60 27.64 6.28
N PHE A 35 -7.39 26.75 5.68
CA PHE A 35 -8.76 26.46 6.10
C PHE A 35 -8.80 25.92 7.53
N TYR A 36 -8.03 24.88 7.86
CA TYR A 36 -7.99 24.34 9.23
C TYR A 36 -7.44 25.35 10.23
N ARG A 37 -6.48 26.19 9.82
CA ARG A 37 -5.95 27.26 10.66
C ARG A 37 -7.01 28.30 11.00
N ARG A 38 -7.81 28.73 10.02
CA ARG A 38 -8.92 29.68 10.22
C ARG A 38 -9.99 29.09 11.14
N GLN A 39 -10.37 27.82 10.94
CA GLN A 39 -11.30 27.12 11.83
C GLN A 39 -10.81 27.11 13.29
N ALA A 40 -9.52 26.83 13.51
CA ALA A 40 -8.96 26.76 14.86
C ALA A 40 -8.75 28.12 15.54
N LYS A 41 -8.51 29.20 14.78
CA LYS A 41 -8.24 30.54 15.34
C LYS A 41 -9.48 31.23 15.92
N GLY A 42 -10.68 30.91 15.40
CA GLY A 42 -11.93 31.59 15.78
C GLY A 42 -12.01 33.04 15.28
N ILE A 43 -13.06 33.76 15.70
CA ILE A 43 -13.31 35.17 15.32
C ILE A 43 -12.50 36.08 16.26
N GLY A 44 -11.41 36.67 15.77
CA GLY A 44 -10.64 37.70 16.50
C GLY A 44 -9.12 37.52 16.47
N GLY A 45 -8.42 38.47 17.10
CA GLY A 45 -6.96 38.47 17.29
C GLY A 45 -6.25 39.64 16.60
N ARG A 46 -5.19 40.15 17.23
CA ARG A 46 -4.39 41.26 16.73
C ARG A 46 -3.76 40.92 15.37
N THR A 47 -3.79 41.86 14.43
CA THR A 47 -3.04 41.77 13.18
C THR A 47 -1.56 41.67 13.53
N ALA A 48 -0.87 40.67 12.97
CA ALA A 48 0.55 40.49 13.21
C ALA A 48 1.32 41.67 12.60
N THR A 49 2.21 42.27 13.37
CA THR A 49 3.18 43.27 12.90
C THR A 49 4.51 42.57 12.60
N GLY A 50 5.11 42.81 11.43
CA GLY A 50 6.38 42.20 11.01
C GLY A 50 6.26 41.37 9.73
N PRO A 51 7.32 40.60 9.38
CA PRO A 51 7.36 39.81 8.14
C PRO A 51 6.19 38.83 8.04
N ARG A 52 5.54 38.77 6.86
CA ARG A 52 4.45 37.83 6.61
C ARG A 52 4.95 36.67 5.78
N TYR A 53 4.88 35.49 6.38
CA TYR A 53 5.18 34.23 5.71
C TYR A 53 3.92 33.59 5.15
N SER A 54 4.11 32.76 4.12
CA SER A 54 3.06 32.03 3.42
C SER A 54 3.35 30.54 3.46
N ILE A 55 2.35 29.72 3.77
CA ILE A 55 2.52 28.26 3.76
C ILE A 55 2.72 27.74 2.33
N PHE A 56 2.12 28.41 1.33
CA PHE A 56 2.37 28.13 -0.09
C PHE A 56 3.85 28.28 -0.44
N ALA A 57 4.49 29.35 0.04
CA ALA A 57 5.92 29.57 -0.13
C ALA A 57 6.76 28.48 0.57
N VAL A 58 6.42 28.13 1.81
CA VAL A 58 7.13 27.08 2.59
C VAL A 58 7.09 25.74 1.86
N LEU A 59 5.93 25.33 1.34
CA LEU A 59 5.77 24.08 0.60
C LEU A 59 6.52 24.11 -0.73
N THR A 60 6.43 25.21 -1.47
CA THR A 60 7.11 25.39 -2.77
C THR A 60 8.63 25.30 -2.62
N ILE A 61 9.19 26.04 -1.65
CA ILE A 61 10.63 25.99 -1.37
C ILE A 61 11.05 24.62 -0.83
N GLY A 62 10.22 23.99 0.01
CA GLY A 62 10.47 22.63 0.48
C GLY A 62 10.58 21.64 -0.68
N LEU A 63 9.67 21.70 -1.65
CA LEU A 63 9.70 20.87 -2.86
C LEU A 63 10.95 21.16 -3.72
N ALA A 64 11.26 22.44 -3.94
CA ALA A 64 12.39 22.87 -4.74
C ALA A 64 13.73 22.39 -4.16
N LEU A 65 13.90 22.46 -2.83
CA LEU A 65 15.07 21.95 -2.12
C LEU A 65 15.22 20.44 -2.35
N ILE A 66 14.17 19.64 -2.15
CA ILE A 66 14.27 18.18 -2.33
C ILE A 66 14.59 17.81 -3.77
N GLY A 67 13.91 18.43 -4.75
CA GLY A 67 14.16 18.12 -6.16
C GLY A 67 15.54 18.59 -6.67
N THR A 68 16.24 19.43 -5.90
CA THR A 68 17.66 19.76 -6.10
C THR A 68 18.59 19.02 -5.15
N GLN A 69 18.12 17.91 -4.58
CA GLN A 69 18.88 17.00 -3.72
C GLN A 69 19.35 17.62 -2.39
N ARG A 70 18.62 18.62 -1.89
CA ARG A 70 18.89 19.30 -0.62
C ARG A 70 17.82 18.95 0.41
N ALA A 71 18.26 18.68 1.64
CA ALA A 71 17.35 18.39 2.74
C ALA A 71 16.56 19.67 3.16
N PRO A 72 15.22 19.64 3.18
CA PRO A 72 14.38 20.82 3.42
C PRO A 72 14.23 21.11 4.93
N SER A 73 15.33 21.47 5.60
CA SER A 73 15.26 21.88 7.01
C SER A 73 14.51 23.22 7.14
N MET A 74 13.85 23.48 8.29
CA MET A 74 13.19 24.77 8.52
C MET A 74 14.15 25.96 8.38
N ALA A 75 15.41 25.79 8.77
CA ALA A 75 16.43 26.84 8.62
C ALA A 75 16.75 27.09 7.14
N GLU A 76 16.80 26.03 6.33
CA GLU A 76 17.10 26.15 4.90
C GLU A 76 15.94 26.74 4.11
N ILE A 77 14.71 26.32 4.43
CA ILE A 77 13.50 26.94 3.88
C ILE A 77 13.50 28.42 4.24
N TRP A 78 13.73 28.76 5.50
CA TRP A 78 13.80 30.15 5.94
C TRP A 78 14.85 30.95 5.17
N ARG A 79 16.11 30.50 5.11
CA ARG A 79 17.18 31.20 4.35
C ARG A 79 16.75 31.45 2.91
N THR A 80 16.27 30.40 2.25
CA THR A 80 15.89 30.50 0.85
C THR A 80 14.76 31.50 0.64
N LEU A 81 13.75 31.55 1.52
CA LEU A 81 12.65 32.53 1.43
C LEU A 81 13.16 33.98 1.47
N TRP A 82 14.20 34.26 2.25
CA TRP A 82 14.83 35.58 2.36
C TRP A 82 15.77 35.91 1.20
N ASP A 83 16.28 34.89 0.49
CA ASP A 83 17.15 35.04 -0.69
C ASP A 83 16.38 35.23 -2.00
N LEU A 84 15.04 35.08 -1.99
CA LEU A 84 14.20 35.28 -3.17
C LEU A 84 14.14 36.75 -3.58
N ASP A 85 14.10 37.00 -4.89
CA ASP A 85 13.82 38.33 -5.44
C ASP A 85 12.37 38.77 -5.16
N SER A 86 12.12 40.08 -5.21
CA SER A 86 10.83 40.69 -4.83
C SER A 86 9.63 40.17 -5.64
N ASP A 87 9.80 39.92 -6.94
CA ASP A 87 8.73 39.39 -7.79
C ASP A 87 8.34 37.98 -7.33
N THR A 88 9.35 37.14 -7.07
CA THR A 88 9.14 35.77 -6.59
C THR A 88 8.53 35.76 -5.18
N GLN A 89 8.95 36.69 -4.30
CA GLN A 89 8.32 36.85 -2.97
C GLN A 89 6.83 37.18 -3.10
N GLN A 90 6.47 38.15 -3.94
CA GLN A 90 5.09 38.53 -4.19
C GLN A 90 4.28 37.36 -4.78
N ARG A 91 4.84 36.64 -5.75
CA ARG A 91 4.22 35.45 -6.38
C ARG A 91 3.88 34.35 -5.37
N LEU A 92 4.71 34.17 -4.35
CA LEU A 92 4.51 33.16 -3.31
C LEU A 92 3.70 33.68 -2.09
N GLY A 93 3.25 34.94 -2.13
CA GLY A 93 2.47 35.56 -1.07
C GLY A 93 3.29 35.92 0.17
N LEU A 94 4.58 36.19 0.01
CA LEU A 94 5.47 36.67 1.06
C LEU A 94 5.45 38.21 1.13
N ASP A 95 5.58 38.74 2.34
CA ASP A 95 5.78 40.17 2.60
C ASP A 95 6.96 40.31 3.57
N LEU A 96 8.17 40.31 3.01
CA LEU A 96 9.44 40.43 3.75
C LEU A 96 10.15 41.77 3.48
N HIS A 97 9.61 42.57 2.56
CA HIS A 97 10.24 43.81 2.11
C HIS A 97 10.40 44.81 3.26
N GLY A 98 11.59 45.44 3.35
CA GLY A 98 11.89 46.44 4.38
C GLY A 98 12.21 45.86 5.76
N TYR A 99 12.23 44.54 5.92
CA TYR A 99 12.70 43.87 7.13
C TYR A 99 14.10 43.28 6.94
N SER A 100 14.88 43.18 8.02
CA SER A 100 16.11 42.37 8.03
C SER A 100 15.78 40.93 8.38
N GLY A 101 16.34 39.98 7.63
CA GLY A 101 16.23 38.56 7.96
C GLY A 101 17.03 38.18 9.21
N GLU A 102 18.07 38.93 9.56
CA GLU A 102 19.01 38.53 10.62
C GLU A 102 18.31 38.30 11.97
N GLY A 103 18.56 37.14 12.58
CA GLY A 103 17.95 36.75 13.86
C GLY A 103 16.46 36.36 13.80
N THR A 104 15.79 36.41 12.64
CA THR A 104 14.33 36.14 12.54
C THR A 104 13.94 34.66 12.44
N TYR A 105 14.91 33.75 12.27
CA TYR A 105 14.64 32.31 12.13
C TYR A 105 13.77 31.73 13.26
N ARG A 106 14.04 32.12 14.51
CA ARG A 106 13.25 31.64 15.66
C ARG A 106 11.78 32.07 15.57
N ALA A 107 11.53 33.30 15.11
CA ALA A 107 10.18 33.81 14.92
C ALA A 107 9.46 33.06 13.79
N PHE A 108 10.15 32.78 12.68
CA PHE A 108 9.65 31.94 11.59
C PHE A 108 9.29 30.53 12.07
N ALA A 109 10.20 29.85 12.77
CA ALA A 109 9.97 28.49 13.26
C ALA A 109 8.78 28.42 14.24
N MET A 110 8.63 29.42 15.11
CA MET A 110 7.48 29.53 16.01
C MET A 110 6.18 29.86 15.27
N TRP A 111 6.23 30.72 14.25
CA TRP A 111 5.09 30.98 13.37
C TRP A 111 4.63 29.69 12.71
N LEU A 112 5.53 28.96 12.05
CA LEU A 112 5.20 27.73 11.33
C LEU A 112 4.64 26.66 12.26
N THR A 113 5.23 26.48 13.45
CA THR A 113 4.75 25.51 14.45
C THR A 113 3.31 25.82 14.87
N ARG A 114 2.98 27.10 15.15
CA ARG A 114 1.61 27.52 15.49
C ARG A 114 0.66 27.48 14.30
N TYR A 115 1.18 27.69 13.09
CA TYR A 115 0.38 27.64 11.87
C TYR A 115 -0.13 26.21 11.61
N LEU A 116 0.69 25.22 11.92
CA LEU A 116 0.42 23.80 11.70
C LEU A 116 -0.16 23.07 12.91
N GLU A 117 -0.31 23.74 14.05
CA GLU A 117 -0.90 23.17 15.28
C GLU A 117 -2.25 22.45 15.06
N PRO A 118 -3.18 22.92 14.20
CA PRO A 118 -4.44 22.20 13.92
C PRO A 118 -4.29 20.84 13.22
N LEU A 119 -3.08 20.53 12.76
CA LEU A 119 -2.69 19.28 12.11
C LEU A 119 -1.81 18.41 13.00
N ASP A 120 -1.40 18.91 14.17
CA ASP A 120 -0.60 18.14 15.12
C ASP A 120 -1.54 17.24 15.92
N SER A 121 -1.36 15.92 15.84
CA SER A 121 -2.20 14.99 16.60
C SER A 121 -1.94 15.07 18.10
N LEU A 122 -0.77 15.57 18.51
CA LEU A 122 -0.32 15.64 19.90
C LEU A 122 0.42 16.96 20.17
N PRO A 123 -0.26 18.13 20.05
CA PRO A 123 0.39 19.44 20.18
C PRO A 123 0.98 19.65 21.58
N ASP A 124 0.32 19.08 22.60
CA ASP A 124 0.73 19.11 24.00
C ASP A 124 1.99 18.27 24.30
N ILE A 125 2.29 17.27 23.45
CA ILE A 125 3.44 16.39 23.66
C ILE A 125 4.72 17.06 23.15
N ARG A 126 5.73 17.10 24.03
CA ARG A 126 7.01 17.74 23.72
C ARG A 126 7.78 16.93 22.67
N ALA A 127 8.26 17.60 21.63
CA ALA A 127 9.12 17.01 20.58
C ALA A 127 10.58 16.82 21.03
N ARG A 128 10.78 16.09 22.14
CA ARG A 128 12.07 15.73 22.73
C ARG A 128 12.05 14.28 23.22
N ARG A 129 13.22 13.71 23.54
CA ARG A 129 13.29 12.37 24.14
C ARG A 129 12.64 12.39 25.52
N ASP A 130 11.91 11.32 25.83
CA ASP A 130 11.24 11.11 27.11
C ASP A 130 11.21 9.62 27.43
N LYS A 131 11.02 9.23 28.69
CA LYS A 131 10.86 7.81 29.05
C LYS A 131 9.55 7.26 28.48
N ASN A 132 9.57 6.05 27.95
CA ASN A 132 8.39 5.41 27.39
C ASN A 132 7.28 5.23 28.44
N GLY A 133 7.63 4.90 29.69
CA GLY A 133 6.63 4.73 30.74
C GLY A 133 5.89 6.02 31.08
N ALA A 134 6.62 7.13 31.21
CA ALA A 134 6.02 8.45 31.41
C ALA A 134 5.12 8.84 30.23
N HIS A 135 5.59 8.61 29.00
CA HIS A 135 4.80 8.87 27.80
C HIS A 135 3.52 8.02 27.74
N ARG A 136 3.60 6.72 28.04
CA ARG A 136 2.43 5.83 28.09
C ARG A 136 1.42 6.27 29.15
N GLN A 137 1.88 6.70 30.32
CA GLN A 137 1.01 7.27 31.35
C GLN A 137 0.32 8.55 30.87
N THR A 138 1.05 9.45 30.20
CA THR A 138 0.45 10.65 29.60
C THR A 138 -0.60 10.30 28.54
N MET A 139 -0.33 9.31 27.68
CA MET A 139 -1.30 8.87 26.67
C MET A 139 -2.53 8.20 27.28
N ALA A 140 -2.35 7.39 28.32
CA ALA A 140 -3.45 6.73 29.04
C ALA A 140 -4.33 7.72 29.82
N ALA A 141 -3.77 8.84 30.28
CA ALA A 141 -4.49 9.88 31.01
C ALA A 141 -5.29 10.85 30.09
N ARG A 142 -5.26 10.67 28.76
CA ARG A 142 -5.96 11.57 27.83
C ARG A 142 -7.47 11.38 27.93
N THR A 143 -8.20 12.50 27.95
CA THR A 143 -9.67 12.49 27.90
C THR A 143 -10.18 12.05 26.53
N GLU A 144 -11.45 11.67 26.44
CA GLU A 144 -12.09 11.28 25.19
C GLU A 144 -12.04 12.41 24.15
N GLU A 145 -12.26 13.66 24.57
CA GLU A 145 -12.17 14.83 23.68
C GLU A 145 -10.76 15.02 23.12
N GLN A 146 -9.73 14.79 23.95
CA GLN A 146 -8.33 14.88 23.53
C GLN A 146 -7.93 13.76 22.57
N GLN A 147 -8.52 12.57 22.71
CA GLN A 147 -8.33 11.46 21.79
C GLN A 147 -9.02 11.75 20.45
N GLN A 148 -10.27 12.22 20.48
CA GLN A 148 -11.02 12.59 19.28
C GLN A 148 -10.34 13.73 18.51
N ALA A 149 -9.85 14.76 19.21
CA ALA A 149 -9.10 15.85 18.59
C ALA A 149 -7.81 15.35 17.92
N SER A 150 -7.13 14.37 18.52
CA SER A 150 -5.93 13.73 17.95
C SER A 150 -6.25 12.98 16.65
N VAL A 151 -7.35 12.22 16.63
CA VAL A 151 -7.83 11.51 15.43
C VAL A 151 -8.18 12.51 14.31
N VAL A 152 -8.91 13.58 14.63
CA VAL A 152 -9.29 14.62 13.66
C VAL A 152 -8.05 15.32 13.10
N ALA A 153 -7.09 15.71 13.93
CA ALA A 153 -5.85 16.34 13.48
C ALA A 153 -5.01 15.40 12.60
N SER A 154 -4.90 14.13 12.97
CA SER A 154 -4.22 13.11 12.17
C SER A 154 -4.87 12.93 10.79
N GLU A 155 -6.20 12.88 10.73
CA GLU A 155 -6.95 12.77 9.47
C GLU A 155 -6.76 14.01 8.59
N ARG A 156 -6.83 15.22 9.17
CA ARG A 156 -6.53 16.48 8.45
C ARG A 156 -5.11 16.52 7.91
N LEU A 157 -4.14 16.04 8.68
CA LEU A 157 -2.75 15.98 8.24
C LEU A 157 -2.60 15.00 7.06
N HIS A 158 -3.26 13.84 7.10
CA HIS A 158 -3.27 12.90 5.99
C HIS A 158 -3.97 13.46 4.74
N GLN A 159 -5.01 14.28 4.89
CA GLN A 159 -5.63 15.01 3.79
C GLN A 159 -4.62 15.96 3.12
N VAL A 160 -3.90 16.78 3.91
CA VAL A 160 -2.85 17.68 3.40
C VAL A 160 -1.73 16.90 2.70
N VAL A 161 -1.25 15.82 3.32
CA VAL A 161 -0.18 14.98 2.78
C VAL A 161 -0.58 14.34 1.46
N ASN A 162 -1.76 13.74 1.38
CA ASN A 162 -2.22 13.09 0.16
C ASN A 162 -2.58 14.10 -0.93
N ALA A 163 -3.01 15.31 -0.56
CA ALA A 163 -3.18 16.41 -1.51
C ALA A 163 -1.85 16.76 -2.19
N ILE A 164 -0.74 16.91 -1.43
CA ILE A 164 0.61 17.15 -1.99
C ILE A 164 1.02 16.02 -2.94
N VAL A 165 0.82 14.76 -2.53
CA VAL A 165 1.15 13.59 -3.37
C VAL A 165 0.33 13.62 -4.67
N ALA A 166 -0.98 13.87 -4.59
CA ALA A 166 -1.84 13.95 -5.76
C ALA A 166 -1.46 15.09 -6.71
N GLY A 167 -1.11 16.26 -6.18
CA GLY A 167 -0.68 17.42 -6.96
C GLY A 167 0.61 17.20 -7.76
N SER A 168 1.43 16.22 -7.36
CA SER A 168 2.68 15.86 -8.06
C SER A 168 2.52 14.98 -9.30
N ILE A 169 1.29 14.51 -9.57
CA ILE A 169 1.00 13.57 -10.65
C ILE A 169 0.43 14.35 -11.83
N ASP A 170 1.03 14.24 -13.00
CA ASP A 170 0.66 15.05 -14.17
C ASP A 170 -0.67 14.54 -14.76
N ASP A 171 -0.69 13.26 -15.11
CA ASP A 171 -1.83 12.56 -15.67
C ASP A 171 -2.41 11.58 -14.65
N PRO A 172 -3.63 11.82 -14.11
CA PRO A 172 -4.28 10.91 -13.17
C PRO A 172 -4.81 9.63 -13.84
N SER A 173 -5.05 9.63 -15.16
CA SER A 173 -5.64 8.52 -15.92
C SER A 173 -4.85 8.22 -17.21
N PRO A 174 -3.59 7.74 -17.08
CA PRO A 174 -2.78 7.43 -18.24
C PRO A 174 -3.40 6.31 -19.06
N SER A 175 -3.27 6.43 -20.39
CA SER A 175 -3.82 5.45 -21.33
C SER A 175 -3.36 4.03 -20.99
N GLY A 176 -4.30 3.09 -20.97
CA GLY A 176 -4.05 1.69 -20.64
C GLY A 176 -4.13 1.35 -19.15
N TYR A 177 -4.15 2.33 -18.24
CA TYR A 177 -4.35 2.08 -16.81
C TYR A 177 -5.76 1.55 -16.52
N LYS A 178 -5.85 0.52 -15.67
CA LYS A 178 -7.12 -0.18 -15.33
C LYS A 178 -7.46 -0.14 -13.84
N GLY A 179 -6.77 0.70 -13.07
CA GLY A 179 -6.94 0.78 -11.62
C GLY A 179 -6.06 -0.18 -10.83
N ASP A 180 -5.17 -0.97 -11.47
CA ASP A 180 -4.31 -1.91 -10.74
C ASP A 180 -3.30 -1.16 -9.86
N VAL A 181 -3.10 -1.66 -8.64
CA VAL A 181 -2.21 -1.03 -7.67
C VAL A 181 -1.32 -2.05 -6.97
N VAL A 182 -0.19 -1.57 -6.50
CA VAL A 182 0.68 -2.28 -5.56
C VAL A 182 0.83 -1.42 -4.30
N ALA A 183 0.85 -2.06 -3.14
CA ALA A 183 1.07 -1.38 -1.87
C ALA A 183 2.13 -2.08 -1.02
N ASP A 184 2.90 -1.26 -0.31
CA ASP A 184 3.96 -1.70 0.58
C ASP A 184 4.33 -0.61 1.60
N GLU A 185 5.04 -0.98 2.65
CA GLU A 185 5.54 -0.07 3.68
C GLU A 185 7.05 0.13 3.58
N THR A 186 7.47 1.40 3.55
CA THR A 186 8.87 1.79 3.72
C THR A 186 9.07 2.49 5.05
N ILE A 187 10.15 2.13 5.76
CA ILE A 187 10.50 2.78 7.03
C ILE A 187 11.46 3.95 6.77
N ILE A 188 11.13 5.12 7.29
CA ILE A 188 11.98 6.33 7.29
C ILE A 188 12.56 6.51 8.68
N ASP A 189 13.90 6.51 8.79
CA ASP A 189 14.58 6.62 10.07
C ASP A 189 14.54 8.07 10.60
N LEU A 190 14.06 8.24 11.84
CA LEU A 190 14.09 9.50 12.58
C LEU A 190 15.25 9.56 13.59
N ALA A 191 15.76 8.41 14.01
CA ALA A 191 16.98 8.28 14.80
C ALA A 191 17.60 6.90 14.58
N GLY A 192 18.93 6.82 14.57
CA GLY A 192 19.63 5.53 14.60
C GLY A 192 19.52 4.85 15.96
N GLN A 193 19.99 3.60 16.04
CA GLN A 193 20.14 2.90 17.31
C GLN A 193 21.15 3.64 18.20
N SER A 194 20.75 4.00 19.42
CA SER A 194 21.64 4.62 20.41
C SER A 194 21.36 4.04 21.79
N GLN A 195 22.37 4.04 22.67
CA GLN A 195 22.19 3.65 24.07
C GLN A 195 21.05 4.47 24.70
N GLY A 196 20.15 3.79 25.40
CA GLY A 196 18.98 4.38 26.06
C GLY A 196 17.70 4.45 25.22
N LEU A 197 17.75 4.34 23.88
CA LEU A 197 16.53 4.23 23.06
C LEU A 197 15.97 2.80 23.09
N GLY A 198 14.63 2.66 23.05
CA GLY A 198 13.97 1.36 23.02
C GLY A 198 12.45 1.46 23.16
N SER A 199 11.78 0.32 23.36
CA SER A 199 10.32 0.18 23.57
C SER A 199 9.91 0.11 25.05
N ARG A 200 10.80 -0.39 25.92
CA ARG A 200 10.53 -0.64 27.34
C ARG A 200 10.38 0.65 28.14
N ASP A 201 9.72 0.56 29.30
CA ASP A 201 9.36 1.70 30.14
C ASP A 201 10.55 2.54 30.62
N ASP A 202 11.66 1.87 30.96
CA ASP A 202 12.92 2.47 31.39
C ASP A 202 13.70 3.13 30.25
N LYS A 203 13.37 2.79 29.00
CA LYS A 203 13.99 3.33 27.79
C LYS A 203 13.34 4.64 27.36
N GLN A 204 14.09 5.38 26.56
CA GLN A 204 13.65 6.62 25.96
C GLN A 204 12.98 6.36 24.60
N ARG A 205 11.87 7.06 24.33
CA ARG A 205 11.37 7.23 22.96
C ARG A 205 12.26 8.19 22.17
N GLY A 206 12.11 8.17 20.85
CA GLY A 206 12.69 9.17 19.97
C GLY A 206 12.15 10.59 20.24
N ALA A 207 12.85 11.60 19.72
CA ALA A 207 12.45 12.99 19.91
C ALA A 207 11.13 13.32 19.20
N ALA A 208 10.90 12.73 18.02
CA ALA A 208 9.60 12.76 17.36
C ALA A 208 8.67 11.75 18.04
N TYR A 209 7.52 12.21 18.54
CA TYR A 209 6.55 11.38 19.26
C TYR A 209 5.72 10.50 18.33
N SER A 210 5.57 10.85 17.05
CA SER A 210 4.87 10.04 16.07
C SER A 210 5.67 8.79 15.64
N GLY A 211 6.99 8.82 15.80
CA GLY A 211 7.86 7.68 15.50
C GLY A 211 7.82 6.60 16.58
N ALA A 212 8.11 5.36 16.20
CA ALA A 212 8.28 4.25 17.14
C ALA A 212 9.62 3.56 16.97
N PHE A 213 10.08 2.94 18.05
CA PHE A 213 11.28 2.11 18.02
C PHE A 213 11.01 0.82 17.26
N TYR A 214 11.92 0.44 16.38
CA TYR A 214 11.82 -0.77 15.59
C TYR A 214 13.19 -1.44 15.44
N ILE A 215 13.16 -2.74 15.24
CA ILE A 215 14.31 -3.59 14.94
C ILE A 215 13.93 -4.49 13.77
N ARG A 216 14.87 -4.71 12.85
CA ARG A 216 14.80 -5.75 11.84
C ARG A 216 15.75 -6.87 12.18
N ASP A 217 15.21 -8.09 12.19
CA ASP A 217 16.01 -9.31 12.31
C ASP A 217 16.98 -9.43 11.11
N ARG A 218 18.05 -10.17 11.32
CA ARG A 218 19.06 -10.50 10.30
C ARG A 218 18.72 -11.72 9.50
N GLU A 219 17.99 -12.65 10.08
CA GLU A 219 17.74 -13.94 9.44
C GLU A 219 16.58 -13.83 8.43
N ASP A 220 15.48 -13.17 8.81
CA ASP A 220 14.27 -13.11 8.00
C ASP A 220 13.81 -11.68 7.68
N HIS A 221 14.59 -10.66 8.09
CA HIS A 221 14.26 -9.24 7.95
C HIS A 221 12.92 -8.81 8.58
N SER A 222 12.34 -9.64 9.44
CA SER A 222 11.07 -9.35 10.12
C SER A 222 11.19 -8.18 11.10
N LEU A 223 10.07 -7.46 11.27
CA LEU A 223 10.01 -6.25 12.07
C LEU A 223 9.55 -6.54 13.51
N HIS A 224 10.30 -6.03 14.49
CA HIS A 224 10.04 -6.20 15.92
C HIS A 224 10.15 -4.88 16.68
N ALA A 225 9.40 -4.77 17.79
CA ALA A 225 9.53 -3.63 18.71
C ALA A 225 10.65 -3.83 19.75
N GLU A 226 11.11 -5.07 19.98
CA GLU A 226 12.17 -5.40 20.94
C GLU A 226 13.22 -6.34 20.35
N ALA A 227 14.47 -6.22 20.80
CA ALA A 227 15.56 -7.09 20.36
C ALA A 227 15.35 -8.54 20.81
N GLY A 228 15.10 -8.75 22.11
CA GLY A 228 15.13 -10.11 22.69
C GLY A 228 16.49 -10.76 22.46
N SER A 229 16.50 -12.02 22.00
CA SER A 229 17.69 -12.79 21.60
C SER A 229 18.07 -12.64 20.11
N ARG A 230 17.42 -11.74 19.36
CA ARG A 230 17.55 -11.65 17.90
C ARG A 230 18.85 -10.99 17.46
N ARG A 231 19.33 -11.38 16.28
CA ARG A 231 20.47 -10.73 15.62
C ARG A 231 19.96 -9.50 14.85
N ILE A 232 20.40 -8.32 15.26
CA ILE A 232 19.91 -7.05 14.73
C ILE A 232 20.70 -6.66 13.48
N THR A 233 20.02 -6.42 12.36
CA THR A 233 20.66 -5.85 11.14
C THR A 233 20.49 -4.34 11.07
N LYS A 234 19.31 -3.87 11.46
CA LYS A 234 18.92 -2.46 11.43
C LYS A 234 17.95 -2.20 12.56
N GLY A 235 18.10 -1.06 13.23
CA GLY A 235 17.16 -0.64 14.26
C GLY A 235 17.30 0.84 14.58
N GLY A 236 16.29 1.38 15.24
CA GLY A 236 16.24 2.80 15.58
C GLY A 236 14.82 3.26 15.84
N VAL A 237 14.57 4.55 15.67
CA VAL A 237 13.23 5.13 15.70
C VAL A 237 12.86 5.50 14.28
N GLY A 238 11.68 5.10 13.81
CA GLY A 238 11.22 5.38 12.46
C GLY A 238 9.73 5.64 12.36
N LEU A 239 9.31 6.01 11.15
CA LEU A 239 7.93 6.06 10.69
C LEU A 239 7.74 5.02 9.59
N GLY A 240 6.61 4.32 9.61
CA GLY A 240 6.16 3.49 8.50
C GLY A 240 5.38 4.35 7.51
N VAL A 241 5.78 4.34 6.25
CA VAL A 241 5.04 4.99 5.15
C VAL A 241 4.46 3.88 4.29
N THR A 242 3.18 3.59 4.47
CA THR A 242 2.44 2.69 3.57
C THR A 242 2.10 3.48 2.32
N ALA A 243 2.59 3.05 1.16
CA ALA A 243 2.40 3.73 -0.11
C ALA A 243 1.63 2.85 -1.09
N VAL A 244 0.65 3.44 -1.78
CA VAL A 244 -0.07 2.84 -2.91
C VAL A 244 0.48 3.43 -4.19
N SER A 245 1.02 2.59 -5.06
CA SER A 245 1.50 2.97 -6.38
C SER A 245 0.62 2.36 -7.46
N ARG A 246 0.32 3.13 -8.51
CA ARG A 246 -0.39 2.59 -9.67
C ARG A 246 0.50 1.68 -10.51
N VAL A 247 -0.10 0.70 -11.15
CA VAL A 247 0.57 -0.29 -11.98
C VAL A 247 -0.15 -0.41 -13.32
N GLY A 248 0.60 -0.70 -14.38
CA GLY A 248 0.01 -1.01 -15.67
C GLY A 248 -0.79 -2.32 -15.65
N PRO A 249 -1.57 -2.60 -16.71
CA PRO A 249 -2.36 -3.82 -16.77
C PRO A 249 -1.45 -5.06 -16.83
N PRO A 250 -1.96 -6.28 -16.57
CA PRO A 250 -1.13 -7.48 -16.45
C PRO A 250 -0.13 -7.69 -17.59
N GLN A 251 -0.54 -7.48 -18.82
CA GLN A 251 0.29 -7.64 -20.02
C GLN A 251 1.34 -6.53 -20.26
N ALA A 252 1.31 -5.46 -19.46
CA ALA A 252 2.13 -4.26 -19.60
C ALA A 252 2.29 -3.56 -18.23
N VAL A 253 2.79 -4.29 -17.23
CA VAL A 253 2.95 -3.82 -15.83
C VAL A 253 3.72 -2.50 -15.75
N TYR A 254 4.74 -2.32 -16.61
CA TYR A 254 5.56 -1.11 -16.70
C TYR A 254 5.12 -0.17 -17.84
N GLY A 255 3.95 -0.44 -18.44
CA GLY A 255 3.40 0.30 -19.58
C GLY A 255 2.90 1.70 -19.24
N ILE A 256 2.86 2.10 -17.97
CA ILE A 256 2.48 3.44 -17.50
C ILE A 256 3.50 3.94 -16.46
N PRO A 257 3.61 5.25 -16.21
CA PRO A 257 4.45 5.75 -15.12
C PRO A 257 3.88 5.32 -13.76
N SER A 258 4.59 4.39 -13.10
CA SER A 258 4.21 3.81 -11.81
C SER A 258 4.49 4.75 -10.63
N VAL A 259 3.79 5.89 -10.57
CA VAL A 259 3.91 6.88 -9.49
C VAL A 259 3.22 6.41 -8.20
N ILE A 260 3.66 6.96 -7.06
CA ILE A 260 2.99 6.81 -5.77
C ILE A 260 1.77 7.73 -5.76
N THR A 261 0.59 7.16 -5.64
CA THR A 261 -0.70 7.88 -5.76
C THR A 261 -1.31 8.30 -4.42
N ALA A 262 -0.98 7.60 -3.34
CA ALA A 262 -1.46 7.90 -2.00
C ALA A 262 -0.57 7.23 -0.95
N ILE A 263 -0.55 7.79 0.26
CA ILE A 263 0.19 7.25 1.40
C ILE A 263 -0.59 7.35 2.72
N SER A 264 -0.19 6.49 3.66
CA SER A 264 -0.47 6.65 5.09
C SER A 264 0.85 6.63 5.86
N ILE A 265 0.99 7.51 6.84
CA ILE A 265 2.19 7.62 7.67
C ILE A 265 1.82 7.30 9.11
N ASP A 266 2.35 6.20 9.61
CA ASP A 266 2.05 5.68 10.94
C ASP A 266 3.33 5.13 11.60
N LYS A 267 3.19 4.45 12.73
CA LYS A 267 4.31 3.72 13.35
C LYS A 267 4.74 2.56 12.45
N PRO A 268 6.04 2.22 12.37
CA PRO A 268 6.53 1.09 11.58
C PRO A 268 5.77 -0.21 11.89
N SER A 269 5.40 -0.93 10.84
CA SER A 269 4.60 -2.16 10.93
C SER A 269 5.12 -3.22 9.96
N SER A 270 4.70 -4.47 10.17
CA SER A 270 4.92 -5.56 9.21
C SER A 270 3.81 -5.66 8.15
N GLY A 271 2.98 -4.62 7.98
CA GLY A 271 1.82 -4.65 7.08
C GLY A 271 0.54 -4.21 7.79
N SER A 272 0.42 -2.92 8.08
CA SER A 272 -0.75 -2.32 8.73
C SER A 272 -1.94 -2.26 7.76
N VAL A 273 -2.99 -3.02 8.07
CA VAL A 273 -4.24 -3.02 7.28
C VAL A 273 -4.94 -1.66 7.35
N MET A 274 -4.93 -1.00 8.50
CA MET A 274 -5.52 0.35 8.64
C MET A 274 -4.79 1.39 7.78
N SER A 275 -3.47 1.31 7.71
CA SER A 275 -2.66 2.22 6.89
C SER A 275 -2.88 1.95 5.40
N LEU A 276 -3.04 0.68 5.02
CA LEU A 276 -3.41 0.29 3.66
C LEU A 276 -4.80 0.81 3.29
N GLU A 277 -5.80 0.61 4.14
CA GLU A 277 -7.16 1.09 3.95
C GLU A 277 -7.19 2.62 3.73
N ARG A 278 -6.51 3.38 4.61
CA ARG A 278 -6.42 4.84 4.48
C ARG A 278 -5.76 5.26 3.16
N ALA A 279 -4.67 4.60 2.76
CA ALA A 279 -3.98 4.92 1.51
C ALA A 279 -4.83 4.57 0.29
N LEU A 280 -5.56 3.43 0.29
CA LEU A 280 -6.48 3.07 -0.79
C LEU A 280 -7.66 4.04 -0.87
N ARG A 281 -8.20 4.49 0.27
CA ARG A 281 -9.24 5.52 0.32
C ARG A 281 -8.77 6.81 -0.35
N PHE A 282 -7.61 7.35 0.03
CA PHE A 282 -7.06 8.56 -0.60
C PHE A 282 -6.72 8.36 -2.08
N HIS A 283 -6.26 7.18 -2.47
CA HIS A 283 -6.06 6.86 -3.89
C HIS A 283 -7.37 7.03 -4.69
N GLN A 284 -8.49 6.54 -4.14
CA GLN A 284 -9.81 6.63 -4.76
C GLN A 284 -10.38 8.05 -4.72
N GLU A 285 -10.35 8.69 -3.56
CA GLU A 285 -10.88 10.05 -3.35
C GLU A 285 -10.15 11.10 -4.21
N ASN A 286 -8.84 10.91 -4.46
CA ASN A 286 -8.05 11.77 -5.33
C ASN A 286 -8.22 11.47 -6.83
N GLY A 287 -9.14 10.58 -7.21
CA GLY A 287 -9.49 10.32 -8.61
C GLY A 287 -8.50 9.42 -9.36
N PHE A 288 -7.62 8.69 -8.67
CA PHE A 288 -6.71 7.72 -9.30
C PHE A 288 -7.35 6.35 -9.52
N ASP A 289 -8.58 6.17 -9.06
CA ASP A 289 -9.37 4.98 -9.36
C ASP A 289 -10.06 5.11 -10.71
N GLN A 290 -9.58 4.34 -11.69
CA GLN A 290 -10.05 4.35 -13.08
C GLN A 290 -10.94 3.14 -13.41
N ARG A 291 -11.53 2.52 -12.38
CA ARG A 291 -12.47 1.41 -12.55
C ARG A 291 -13.70 1.82 -13.36
N THR A 292 -14.15 0.92 -14.22
CA THR A 292 -15.43 1.06 -14.92
C THR A 292 -16.45 0.10 -14.34
N LYS A 293 -17.73 0.50 -14.28
CA LYS A 293 -18.81 -0.27 -13.63
C LYS A 293 -18.98 -1.70 -14.17
N ARG A 294 -18.67 -1.93 -15.45
CA ARG A 294 -18.73 -3.25 -16.12
C ARG A 294 -17.33 -3.82 -16.43
N GLY A 295 -16.28 -3.22 -15.90
CA GLY A 295 -14.90 -3.64 -16.13
C GLY A 295 -14.43 -4.77 -15.23
N ARG A 296 -13.23 -5.27 -15.54
CA ARG A 296 -12.45 -6.14 -14.66
C ARG A 296 -12.22 -5.45 -13.31
N ILE A 297 -12.22 -6.22 -12.23
CA ILE A 297 -11.75 -5.74 -10.93
C ILE A 297 -10.24 -5.47 -11.01
N PRO A 298 -9.76 -4.30 -10.58
CA PRO A 298 -8.35 -4.05 -10.48
C PRO A 298 -7.70 -4.92 -9.41
N PHE A 299 -6.44 -5.24 -9.65
CA PHE A 299 -5.62 -6.02 -8.75
C PHE A 299 -4.99 -5.14 -7.69
N LEU A 300 -4.91 -5.68 -6.48
CA LEU A 300 -4.10 -5.14 -5.40
C LEU A 300 -3.00 -6.16 -5.07
N THR A 301 -1.76 -5.80 -5.38
CA THR A 301 -0.59 -6.59 -4.99
C THR A 301 0.01 -6.06 -3.70
N VAL A 302 0.24 -6.92 -2.72
CA VAL A 302 0.89 -6.57 -1.44
C VAL A 302 1.89 -7.63 -1.01
N ASP A 303 2.80 -7.26 -0.11
CA ASP A 303 3.65 -8.23 0.57
C ASP A 303 2.84 -9.16 1.50
N MET A 304 3.40 -10.35 1.80
CA MET A 304 2.78 -11.34 2.69
C MET A 304 2.58 -10.80 4.12
N GLY A 305 3.30 -9.76 4.53
CA GLY A 305 3.08 -9.11 5.82
C GLY A 305 1.63 -8.59 6.03
N TYR A 306 0.94 -8.24 4.93
CA TYR A 306 -0.44 -7.76 4.98
C TYR A 306 -1.46 -8.89 5.03
N ASN A 307 -1.31 -9.93 4.19
CA ASN A 307 -2.32 -10.97 4.07
C ASN A 307 -2.46 -11.86 5.32
N VAL A 308 -1.46 -11.85 6.21
CA VAL A 308 -1.55 -12.57 7.48
C VAL A 308 -2.51 -11.92 8.49
N LYS A 309 -2.87 -10.66 8.27
CA LYS A 309 -3.74 -9.89 9.16
C LYS A 309 -5.20 -10.24 8.91
N ARG A 310 -5.97 -10.44 10.00
CA ARG A 310 -7.35 -10.93 9.95
C ARG A 310 -8.28 -10.10 9.06
N GLN A 311 -8.14 -8.77 9.09
CA GLN A 311 -9.01 -7.82 8.38
C GLN A 311 -8.59 -7.56 6.93
N PHE A 312 -7.50 -8.17 6.45
CA PHE A 312 -6.97 -7.87 5.12
C PHE A 312 -8.01 -8.12 4.02
N SER A 313 -8.58 -9.33 3.96
CA SER A 313 -9.54 -9.69 2.92
C SER A 313 -10.79 -8.79 2.94
N ASP A 314 -11.23 -8.37 4.13
CA ASP A 314 -12.35 -7.44 4.28
C ASP A 314 -12.03 -6.08 3.67
N VAL A 315 -10.90 -5.47 4.05
CA VAL A 315 -10.44 -4.18 3.50
C VAL A 315 -10.27 -4.25 1.98
N VAL A 316 -9.71 -5.34 1.45
CA VAL A 316 -9.54 -5.50 0.00
C VAL A 316 -10.90 -5.60 -0.71
N LEU A 317 -11.85 -6.35 -0.14
CA LEU A 317 -13.19 -6.48 -0.68
C LEU A 317 -13.95 -5.15 -0.65
N ASP A 318 -13.89 -4.44 0.49
CA ASP A 318 -14.55 -3.15 0.70
C ASP A 318 -13.98 -2.04 -0.18
N ALA A 319 -12.65 -2.02 -0.35
CA ALA A 319 -12.00 -1.15 -1.30
C ALA A 319 -12.28 -1.54 -2.76
N GLY A 320 -12.87 -2.71 -3.03
CA GLY A 320 -13.29 -3.21 -4.34
C GLY A 320 -12.16 -3.75 -5.23
N TYR A 321 -11.09 -4.26 -4.63
CA TYR A 321 -9.95 -4.84 -5.33
C TYR A 321 -9.99 -6.37 -5.33
N ALA A 322 -9.17 -6.99 -6.18
CA ALA A 322 -8.88 -8.41 -6.12
C ALA A 322 -7.42 -8.62 -5.68
N PRO A 323 -7.17 -9.35 -4.57
CA PRO A 323 -5.83 -9.47 -4.02
C PRO A 323 -4.98 -10.42 -4.88
N ILE A 324 -3.74 -10.03 -5.14
CA ILE A 324 -2.69 -10.88 -5.73
C ILE A 324 -1.56 -10.98 -4.71
N VAL A 325 -1.50 -12.10 -3.98
CA VAL A 325 -0.61 -12.28 -2.83
C VAL A 325 0.04 -13.67 -2.79
N ARG A 326 1.10 -13.78 -2.00
CA ARG A 326 1.74 -15.06 -1.60
C ARG A 326 1.47 -15.37 -0.14
N TYR A 327 1.51 -16.64 0.23
CA TYR A 327 1.25 -17.07 1.62
C TYR A 327 2.54 -17.42 2.37
N PRO A 328 2.67 -17.05 3.67
CA PRO A 328 3.82 -17.43 4.49
C PRO A 328 4.05 -18.93 4.52
N ILE A 329 5.31 -19.36 4.55
CA ILE A 329 5.72 -20.78 4.49
C ILE A 329 4.95 -21.65 5.51
N SER A 330 4.68 -21.14 6.71
CA SER A 330 3.96 -21.85 7.78
C SER A 330 2.46 -22.09 7.52
N TRP A 331 1.86 -21.45 6.52
CA TRP A 331 0.43 -21.58 6.25
C TRP A 331 0.11 -22.81 5.42
N ARG A 332 -0.81 -23.64 5.93
CA ARG A 332 -1.59 -24.58 5.11
C ARG A 332 -2.51 -23.79 4.19
N THR A 333 -2.51 -24.15 2.91
CA THR A 333 -3.27 -23.47 1.86
C THR A 333 -4.38 -24.32 1.24
N ILE A 334 -4.52 -25.57 1.68
CA ILE A 334 -5.59 -26.48 1.29
C ILE A 334 -6.60 -26.57 2.43
N MET A 335 -7.83 -26.15 2.15
CA MET A 335 -8.92 -26.06 3.13
C MET A 335 -10.18 -26.71 2.54
N ALA A 336 -10.68 -27.77 3.17
CA ALA A 336 -12.02 -28.27 2.85
C ALA A 336 -13.08 -27.23 3.22
N SER A 337 -14.17 -27.15 2.45
CA SER A 337 -15.29 -26.26 2.76
C SER A 337 -16.25 -26.80 3.82
N ASP A 338 -15.92 -27.93 4.42
CA ASP A 338 -16.72 -28.55 5.47
C ASP A 338 -16.51 -27.83 6.79
N ALA A 339 -17.60 -27.28 7.34
CA ALA A 339 -17.62 -26.86 8.74
C ALA A 339 -17.93 -28.10 9.59
N PRO A 340 -17.15 -28.40 10.65
CA PRO A 340 -17.56 -29.40 11.62
C PRO A 340 -18.87 -28.94 12.30
N GLY A 341 -19.94 -29.74 12.18
CA GLY A 341 -21.15 -29.58 12.99
C GLY A 341 -22.44 -29.15 12.30
N THR A 342 -22.53 -29.10 10.97
CA THR A 342 -23.83 -28.90 10.28
C THR A 342 -24.47 -30.24 9.89
N THR A 343 -25.75 -30.41 10.20
CA THR A 343 -26.59 -31.56 9.79
C THR A 343 -26.94 -31.58 8.29
N ASP A 344 -26.57 -30.54 7.54
CA ASP A 344 -26.76 -30.43 6.09
C ASP A 344 -25.64 -31.09 5.28
N MET A 345 -25.99 -31.57 4.08
CA MET A 345 -25.05 -32.06 3.05
C MET A 345 -23.88 -31.07 2.85
N SER A 346 -22.65 -31.58 2.96
CA SER A 346 -21.41 -30.84 2.70
C SER A 346 -21.47 -30.09 1.36
N SER A 347 -20.92 -28.87 1.31
CA SER A 347 -20.87 -28.14 0.05
C SER A 347 -19.98 -28.84 -0.98
N GLY A 348 -18.82 -29.35 -0.55
CA GLY A 348 -17.87 -30.13 -1.34
C GLY A 348 -16.64 -29.41 -1.92
N PRO A 349 -16.67 -28.11 -2.34
CA PRO A 349 -15.48 -27.45 -2.86
C PRO A 349 -14.29 -27.51 -1.89
N VAL A 350 -13.09 -27.57 -2.45
CA VAL A 350 -11.85 -27.43 -1.66
C VAL A 350 -11.20 -26.13 -2.07
N GLN A 351 -10.86 -25.29 -1.10
CA GLN A 351 -10.08 -24.09 -1.36
C GLN A 351 -8.60 -24.48 -1.38
N ILE A 352 -7.91 -24.15 -2.47
CA ILE A 352 -6.50 -24.44 -2.69
C ILE A 352 -5.83 -23.11 -3.04
N ALA A 353 -4.90 -22.68 -2.19
CA ALA A 353 -4.17 -21.41 -2.33
C ALA A 353 -5.10 -20.20 -2.55
N GLY A 354 -6.29 -20.20 -1.96
CA GLY A 354 -7.24 -19.10 -2.01
C GLY A 354 -8.39 -19.24 -3.00
N ASP A 355 -8.28 -20.15 -3.96
CA ASP A 355 -9.29 -20.41 -4.99
C ASP A 355 -10.01 -21.75 -4.81
N PHE A 356 -11.23 -21.88 -5.34
CA PHE A 356 -12.04 -23.08 -5.17
C PHE A 356 -11.91 -24.07 -6.33
N TYR A 357 -11.71 -25.33 -5.96
CA TYR A 357 -11.61 -26.47 -6.87
C TYR A 357 -12.65 -27.53 -6.53
N CYS A 358 -12.95 -28.38 -7.51
CA CYS A 358 -13.73 -29.61 -7.33
C CYS A 358 -13.12 -30.43 -6.17
N PRO A 359 -13.91 -31.14 -5.35
CA PRO A 359 -13.38 -32.01 -4.29
C PRO A 359 -12.36 -33.05 -4.78
N MET A 360 -12.43 -33.45 -6.06
CA MET A 360 -11.41 -34.29 -6.68
C MET A 360 -10.03 -33.64 -6.69
N ALA A 361 -9.87 -32.32 -6.75
CA ALA A 361 -8.54 -31.69 -6.83
C ALA A 361 -7.67 -31.93 -5.58
N ARG A 362 -8.26 -32.33 -4.45
CA ARG A 362 -7.55 -32.51 -3.18
C ARG A 362 -6.39 -33.50 -3.27
N HIS A 363 -6.54 -34.60 -4.01
CA HIS A 363 -5.47 -35.60 -4.14
C HIS A 363 -4.34 -35.17 -5.09
N LEU A 364 -4.62 -34.21 -5.99
CA LEU A 364 -3.65 -33.69 -6.97
C LEU A 364 -2.83 -32.52 -6.42
N ALA A 365 -3.37 -31.78 -5.45
CA ALA A 365 -2.68 -30.63 -4.88
C ALA A 365 -1.47 -31.04 -4.02
N GLY A 366 -1.45 -32.27 -3.50
CA GLY A 366 -0.41 -32.75 -2.57
C GLY A 366 -0.38 -31.96 -1.26
N ASP A 367 0.71 -32.10 -0.50
CA ASP A 367 0.96 -31.33 0.73
C ASP A 367 1.81 -30.05 0.48
N GLY A 368 2.28 -29.89 -0.75
CA GLY A 368 3.14 -28.79 -1.18
C GLY A 368 2.41 -27.47 -1.39
N LYS A 369 3.19 -26.39 -1.55
CA LYS A 369 2.65 -25.07 -1.89
C LYS A 369 2.63 -24.87 -3.39
N ILE A 370 1.46 -24.55 -3.91
CA ILE A 370 1.26 -24.23 -5.33
C ILE A 370 1.73 -22.82 -5.70
N THR A 371 1.76 -21.87 -4.74
CA THR A 371 2.29 -20.52 -5.00
C THR A 371 3.77 -20.45 -4.62
N ARG A 372 4.65 -20.47 -5.63
CA ARG A 372 6.11 -20.49 -5.46
C ARG A 372 6.79 -19.32 -6.17
N ARG A 373 8.05 -19.04 -5.85
CA ARG A 373 8.87 -18.06 -6.58
C ARG A 373 9.44 -18.70 -7.82
N THR A 374 9.56 -17.94 -8.90
CA THR A 374 10.18 -18.46 -10.14
C THR A 374 11.62 -18.92 -9.89
N VAL A 375 12.38 -18.18 -9.08
CA VAL A 375 13.75 -18.59 -8.68
C VAL A 375 13.77 -19.90 -7.89
N ASP A 376 12.81 -20.13 -6.97
CA ASP A 376 12.76 -21.36 -6.17
C ASP A 376 12.39 -22.59 -7.02
N LEU A 377 11.73 -22.39 -8.15
CA LEU A 377 11.42 -23.45 -9.11
C LEU A 377 12.60 -23.71 -10.05
N LEU A 378 13.32 -22.65 -10.44
CA LEU A 378 14.51 -22.75 -11.29
C LEU A 378 15.68 -23.44 -10.57
N ASP A 379 15.79 -23.26 -9.26
CA ASP A 379 16.83 -23.89 -8.43
C ASP A 379 16.58 -25.41 -8.23
N GLU A 380 15.38 -25.91 -8.56
CA GLU A 380 15.03 -27.32 -8.46
C GLU A 380 15.20 -28.03 -9.82
N PRO A 381 15.71 -29.29 -9.83
CA PRO A 381 15.76 -30.09 -11.05
C PRO A 381 14.35 -30.23 -11.66
N ASP A 382 14.20 -29.81 -12.91
CA ASP A 382 12.93 -29.82 -13.67
C ASP A 382 11.77 -29.08 -12.98
N GLY A 383 12.06 -28.10 -12.12
CA GLY A 383 11.03 -27.47 -11.28
C GLY A 383 9.96 -26.71 -12.06
N PHE A 384 10.28 -26.13 -13.23
CA PHE A 384 9.27 -25.54 -14.11
C PHE A 384 8.36 -26.60 -14.74
N GLU A 385 8.91 -27.70 -15.24
CA GLU A 385 8.13 -28.80 -15.84
C GLU A 385 7.21 -29.45 -14.80
N GLN A 386 7.72 -29.72 -13.59
CA GLN A 386 6.93 -30.29 -12.50
C GLN A 386 5.78 -29.37 -12.06
N HIS A 387 6.06 -28.06 -11.96
CA HIS A 387 5.05 -27.07 -11.61
C HIS A 387 3.98 -26.95 -12.71
N ASP A 388 4.40 -26.92 -13.97
CA ASP A 388 3.49 -26.83 -15.12
C ASP A 388 2.59 -28.07 -15.24
N ALA A 389 3.16 -29.28 -15.10
CA ALA A 389 2.41 -30.53 -15.07
C ALA A 389 1.42 -30.58 -13.88
N GLN A 390 1.80 -30.05 -12.72
CA GLN A 390 0.88 -29.93 -11.58
C GLN A 390 -0.30 -29.01 -11.92
N MET A 391 -0.05 -27.88 -12.59
CA MET A 391 -1.11 -26.95 -13.01
C MET A 391 -1.99 -27.57 -14.09
N GLU A 392 -1.42 -28.33 -15.03
CA GLU A 392 -2.14 -29.08 -16.06
C GLU A 392 -3.16 -30.05 -15.44
N ALA A 393 -2.79 -30.72 -14.36
CA ALA A 393 -3.66 -31.63 -13.64
C ALA A 393 -4.74 -30.91 -12.82
N LEU A 394 -4.41 -29.76 -12.21
CA LEU A 394 -5.31 -29.04 -11.30
C LEU A 394 -6.32 -28.12 -12.00
N PHE A 395 -5.91 -27.41 -13.04
CA PHE A 395 -6.72 -26.37 -13.68
C PHE A 395 -8.04 -26.85 -14.28
N PRO A 396 -8.14 -28.05 -14.88
CA PRO A 396 -9.43 -28.60 -15.30
C PRO A 396 -10.44 -28.70 -14.15
N LEU A 397 -9.96 -28.86 -12.91
CA LEU A 397 -10.79 -28.99 -11.71
C LEU A 397 -11.08 -27.65 -11.00
N LEU A 398 -10.51 -26.54 -11.45
CA LEU A 398 -10.78 -25.21 -10.91
C LEU A 398 -12.28 -24.88 -11.11
N MET A 399 -13.00 -24.50 -10.07
CA MET A 399 -14.42 -24.18 -10.20
C MET A 399 -14.63 -22.83 -10.91
N GLY A 400 -15.64 -22.77 -11.77
CA GLY A 400 -16.13 -21.51 -12.32
C GLY A 400 -16.79 -20.65 -11.25
N THR A 401 -16.98 -19.35 -11.52
CA THR A 401 -17.49 -18.38 -10.55
C THR A 401 -18.58 -17.49 -11.16
N ASN A 402 -19.84 -17.63 -10.76
CA ASN A 402 -20.92 -16.75 -11.25
C ASN A 402 -20.99 -15.40 -10.52
N SER A 403 -20.23 -15.26 -9.43
CA SER A 403 -20.11 -14.00 -8.70
C SER A 403 -18.69 -13.80 -8.18
N ARG A 404 -18.40 -12.54 -7.86
CA ARG A 404 -17.27 -12.15 -7.01
C ARG A 404 -17.65 -12.43 -5.56
N PRO A 405 -16.70 -12.53 -4.61
CA PRO A 405 -17.05 -12.58 -3.19
C PRO A 405 -17.96 -11.40 -2.82
N TYR A 406 -19.01 -11.68 -2.04
CA TYR A 406 -20.00 -10.69 -1.65
C TYR A 406 -20.56 -10.97 -0.26
N ARG A 407 -20.94 -9.93 0.47
CA ARG A 407 -21.58 -10.05 1.79
C ARG A 407 -23.07 -10.28 1.63
N LYS A 408 -23.60 -11.34 2.26
CA LYS A 408 -25.05 -11.62 2.28
C LYS A 408 -25.42 -12.44 3.50
N ARG A 409 -26.58 -12.15 4.08
CA ARG A 409 -27.14 -12.90 5.22
C ARG A 409 -27.08 -14.42 5.07
N ALA A 410 -26.84 -15.10 6.18
CA ALA A 410 -26.97 -16.55 6.28
C ALA A 410 -28.43 -16.99 6.12
N THR A 411 -29.38 -16.28 6.73
CA THR A 411 -30.81 -16.64 6.80
C THR A 411 -31.69 -15.71 5.95
N ARG A 412 -32.86 -16.21 5.53
CA ARG A 412 -33.92 -15.39 4.92
C ARG A 412 -34.69 -14.66 6.03
N GLY A 413 -34.85 -13.34 5.92
CA GLY A 413 -35.60 -12.54 6.91
C GLY A 413 -35.30 -11.04 6.85
N ARG A 414 -36.12 -10.25 7.57
CA ARG A 414 -35.99 -8.78 7.69
C ARG A 414 -34.73 -8.41 8.51
N PRO A 415 -34.01 -7.33 8.15
CA PRO A 415 -32.87 -6.85 8.94
C PRO A 415 -33.21 -6.61 10.40
N SER A 416 -32.33 -7.05 11.31
CA SER A 416 -32.37 -6.55 12.68
C SER A 416 -31.86 -5.10 12.69
N LYS A 417 -32.36 -4.26 13.61
CA LYS A 417 -31.89 -2.86 13.74
C LYS A 417 -30.42 -2.74 14.18
N GLN A 418 -29.80 -3.84 14.62
CA GLN A 418 -28.43 -3.88 15.13
C GLN A 418 -27.46 -4.58 14.15
N GLU A 419 -27.93 -5.02 12.97
CA GLU A 419 -27.12 -5.77 12.03
C GLU A 419 -26.22 -4.81 11.22
N VAL A 420 -24.91 -4.91 11.43
CA VAL A 420 -23.90 -4.14 10.71
C VAL A 420 -23.45 -4.94 9.48
N GLU A 421 -23.38 -4.30 8.31
CA GLU A 421 -23.10 -4.98 7.03
C GLU A 421 -21.73 -5.71 7.02
N GLY A 422 -20.76 -5.25 7.81
CA GLY A 422 -19.45 -5.88 7.98
C GLY A 422 -19.47 -7.24 8.69
N ASP A 423 -20.53 -7.56 9.46
CA ASP A 423 -20.67 -8.83 10.18
C ASP A 423 -21.37 -9.91 9.35
N LEU A 424 -21.79 -9.57 8.13
CA LEU A 424 -22.44 -10.52 7.23
C LEU A 424 -21.43 -11.56 6.71
N PRO A 425 -21.83 -12.83 6.59
CA PRO A 425 -20.95 -13.84 6.04
C PRO A 425 -20.66 -13.54 4.56
N VAL A 426 -19.41 -13.78 4.17
CA VAL A 426 -18.95 -13.63 2.79
C VAL A 426 -19.28 -14.90 2.01
N LYS A 427 -19.81 -14.75 0.80
CA LYS A 427 -20.23 -15.83 -0.08
C LYS A 427 -19.66 -15.67 -1.48
N ILE A 428 -19.60 -16.77 -2.23
CA ILE A 428 -19.26 -16.81 -3.65
C ILE A 428 -20.11 -17.88 -4.35
N ASP A 429 -20.54 -17.61 -5.58
CA ASP A 429 -21.29 -18.57 -6.39
C ASP A 429 -20.34 -19.33 -7.30
N LEU A 430 -20.28 -20.65 -7.12
CA LEU A 430 -19.37 -21.55 -7.80
C LEU A 430 -20.10 -22.43 -8.80
N VAL A 431 -19.44 -22.76 -9.91
CA VAL A 431 -19.94 -23.62 -10.97
C VAL A 431 -19.07 -24.87 -11.08
N CYS A 432 -19.71 -26.03 -11.22
CA CYS A 432 -19.02 -27.31 -11.39
C CYS A 432 -18.22 -27.30 -12.72
N PRO A 433 -16.92 -27.65 -12.71
CA PRO A 433 -16.10 -27.66 -13.92
C PRO A 433 -16.60 -28.65 -14.98
N ALA A 434 -17.25 -29.75 -14.58
CA ALA A 434 -17.85 -30.71 -15.50
C ALA A 434 -19.02 -30.10 -16.29
N VAL A 435 -19.79 -29.20 -15.67
CA VAL A 435 -20.89 -28.47 -16.34
C VAL A 435 -20.33 -27.48 -17.36
N GLN A 436 -19.12 -26.96 -17.12
CA GLN A 436 -18.40 -26.09 -18.06
C GLN A 436 -17.64 -26.88 -19.13
N GLY A 437 -17.81 -28.21 -19.20
CA GLY A 437 -17.17 -29.06 -20.22
C GLY A 437 -15.66 -29.29 -20.02
N ARG A 438 -15.09 -28.83 -18.90
CA ARG A 438 -13.63 -28.91 -18.65
C ARG A 438 -13.16 -30.27 -18.17
N VAL A 439 -14.07 -31.09 -17.63
CA VAL A 439 -13.81 -32.49 -17.24
C VAL A 439 -14.99 -33.38 -17.56
N LYS A 440 -14.73 -34.65 -17.83
CA LYS A 440 -15.77 -35.70 -17.97
C LYS A 440 -16.00 -36.32 -16.60
N CYS A 441 -17.21 -36.18 -16.05
CA CYS A 441 -17.55 -36.69 -14.72
C CYS A 441 -18.84 -37.54 -14.77
N PRO A 442 -18.82 -38.79 -14.26
CA PRO A 442 -20.01 -39.64 -14.25
C PRO A 442 -21.13 -39.09 -13.35
N LEU A 443 -20.79 -38.26 -12.35
CA LEU A 443 -21.77 -37.57 -11.51
C LEU A 443 -22.49 -36.42 -12.24
N LYS A 444 -22.02 -36.04 -13.43
CA LYS A 444 -22.65 -35.07 -14.34
C LYS A 444 -22.73 -35.69 -15.74
N PRO A 445 -23.69 -36.59 -16.01
CA PRO A 445 -23.71 -37.41 -17.23
C PRO A 445 -23.61 -36.62 -18.54
N ALA A 446 -24.20 -35.43 -18.61
CA ALA A 446 -24.08 -34.55 -19.79
C ALA A 446 -22.61 -34.26 -20.16
N SER A 447 -21.73 -34.06 -19.17
CA SER A 447 -20.30 -33.80 -19.38
C SER A 447 -19.57 -34.96 -20.05
N MET A 448 -20.05 -36.20 -19.92
CA MET A 448 -19.42 -37.37 -20.55
C MET A 448 -19.53 -37.33 -22.08
N VAL A 449 -20.53 -36.62 -22.60
CA VAL A 449 -20.81 -36.47 -24.03
C VAL A 449 -20.39 -35.10 -24.54
N SER A 450 -20.64 -34.04 -23.77
CA SER A 450 -20.49 -32.65 -24.23
C SER A 450 -19.16 -31.99 -23.86
N ALA A 451 -18.29 -32.64 -23.07
CA ALA A 451 -17.00 -32.05 -22.71
C ALA A 451 -16.08 -31.89 -23.93
N GLU A 452 -15.17 -30.93 -23.83
CA GLU A 452 -14.21 -30.63 -24.90
C GLU A 452 -13.37 -31.86 -25.28
N ASN A 453 -12.96 -31.92 -26.55
CA ASN A 453 -12.06 -32.98 -27.02
C ASN A 453 -10.74 -32.91 -26.23
N GLY A 454 -10.36 -34.00 -25.56
CA GLY A 454 -9.19 -34.05 -24.69
C GLY A 454 -9.45 -33.73 -23.21
N ALA A 455 -10.68 -33.35 -22.82
CA ALA A 455 -11.00 -33.10 -21.41
C ALA A 455 -10.75 -34.34 -20.53
N PRO A 456 -10.05 -34.22 -19.39
CA PRO A 456 -9.72 -35.35 -18.55
C PRO A 456 -10.97 -35.95 -17.89
N THR A 457 -10.96 -37.27 -17.74
CA THR A 457 -12.03 -38.00 -17.04
C THR A 457 -11.71 -38.09 -15.56
N VAL A 458 -12.62 -37.61 -14.72
CA VAL A 458 -12.55 -37.81 -13.27
C VAL A 458 -13.40 -39.00 -12.86
N ALA A 459 -12.92 -39.79 -11.91
CA ALA A 459 -13.63 -40.93 -11.35
C ALA A 459 -13.83 -40.76 -9.83
N PRO A 460 -14.85 -40.00 -9.38
CA PRO A 460 -15.17 -39.88 -7.97
C PRO A 460 -15.53 -41.23 -7.37
N SER A 461 -14.99 -41.56 -6.18
CA SER A 461 -15.32 -42.77 -5.43
C SER A 461 -16.61 -42.65 -4.61
N TRP A 462 -17.38 -41.58 -4.82
CA TRP A 462 -18.59 -41.25 -4.09
C TRP A 462 -19.74 -40.91 -5.04
N ASP A 463 -20.96 -40.95 -4.52
CA ASP A 463 -22.16 -40.55 -5.25
C ASP A 463 -22.41 -39.03 -5.25
N ALA A 464 -23.32 -38.56 -6.12
CA ALA A 464 -23.64 -37.15 -6.24
C ALA A 464 -24.29 -36.53 -4.98
N THR A 465 -24.81 -37.35 -4.06
CA THR A 465 -25.47 -36.91 -2.81
C THR A 465 -24.48 -36.65 -1.68
N ARG A 466 -23.20 -37.00 -1.85
CA ARG A 466 -22.16 -36.65 -0.87
C ARG A 466 -21.92 -35.14 -0.77
N TYR A 467 -21.94 -34.44 -1.91
CA TYR A 467 -21.57 -33.02 -2.01
C TYR A 467 -22.59 -32.21 -2.81
N ARG A 468 -22.98 -31.04 -2.29
CA ARG A 468 -23.91 -30.12 -3.00
C ARG A 468 -23.40 -29.71 -4.38
N CYS A 469 -22.10 -29.49 -4.54
CA CYS A 469 -21.50 -29.19 -5.85
C CYS A 469 -21.55 -30.35 -6.85
N CYS A 470 -21.74 -31.59 -6.39
CA CYS A 470 -21.89 -32.76 -7.25
C CYS A 470 -23.36 -32.98 -7.64
N SER A 471 -24.32 -32.74 -6.74
CA SER A 471 -25.75 -32.82 -7.05
C SER A 471 -26.27 -31.63 -7.86
N SER A 472 -25.80 -30.41 -7.60
CA SER A 472 -26.22 -29.18 -8.30
C SER A 472 -25.21 -28.72 -9.35
N SER A 473 -25.63 -27.98 -10.38
CA SER A 473 -24.71 -27.43 -11.39
C SER A 473 -23.91 -26.23 -10.89
N SER A 474 -24.51 -25.45 -10.00
CA SER A 474 -23.90 -24.32 -9.30
C SER A 474 -24.32 -24.32 -7.84
N ILE A 475 -23.48 -23.77 -6.96
CA ILE A 475 -23.76 -23.62 -5.54
C ILE A 475 -23.30 -22.26 -5.03
N THR A 476 -23.93 -21.76 -3.97
CA THR A 476 -23.39 -20.64 -3.18
C THR A 476 -22.57 -21.20 -2.03
N GLN A 477 -21.26 -20.95 -2.04
CA GLN A 477 -20.34 -21.28 -0.95
C GLN A 477 -20.24 -20.11 0.01
N THR A 478 -20.41 -20.37 1.31
CA THR A 478 -20.09 -19.41 2.38
C THR A 478 -18.66 -19.64 2.82
N TYR A 479 -17.80 -18.62 2.81
CA TYR A 479 -16.44 -18.77 3.31
C TYR A 479 -16.43 -19.05 4.81
N THR A 480 -15.64 -20.02 5.25
CA THR A 480 -15.24 -20.07 6.67
C THR A 480 -14.24 -18.94 6.98
N PRO A 481 -14.04 -18.55 8.25
CA PRO A 481 -13.05 -17.51 8.59
C PRO A 481 -11.64 -17.81 8.07
N GLU A 482 -11.21 -19.08 8.16
CA GLU A 482 -9.89 -19.49 7.66
C GLU A 482 -9.80 -19.50 6.13
N GLN A 483 -10.90 -19.83 5.44
CA GLN A 483 -10.96 -19.71 3.99
C GLN A 483 -10.97 -18.25 3.53
N TRP A 484 -11.71 -17.39 4.22
CA TRP A 484 -11.79 -15.96 3.89
C TRP A 484 -10.44 -15.27 4.06
N LYS A 485 -9.73 -15.58 5.15
CA LYS A 485 -8.37 -15.09 5.41
C LYS A 485 -7.39 -15.43 4.28
N ARG A 486 -7.65 -16.49 3.52
CA ARG A 486 -6.81 -16.95 2.41
C ARG A 486 -7.41 -16.67 1.04
N ALA A 487 -8.61 -16.11 0.94
CA ALA A 487 -9.29 -15.98 -0.34
C ALA A 487 -8.50 -15.10 -1.32
N GLN A 488 -8.41 -15.57 -2.57
CA GLN A 488 -7.97 -14.76 -3.72
C GLN A 488 -9.03 -14.90 -4.80
N TRP A 489 -9.43 -13.78 -5.40
CA TRP A 489 -10.46 -13.72 -6.45
C TRP A 489 -9.98 -12.90 -7.66
N GLY A 490 -8.65 -12.83 -7.84
CA GLY A 490 -7.97 -12.22 -8.97
C GLY A 490 -7.44 -13.27 -9.95
N LEU A 491 -6.14 -13.20 -10.26
CA LEU A 491 -5.44 -14.25 -11.00
C LEU A 491 -5.38 -15.54 -10.15
N VAL A 492 -5.46 -16.69 -10.81
CA VAL A 492 -5.49 -18.00 -10.13
C VAL A 492 -4.14 -18.27 -9.47
N PRO A 493 -4.08 -18.41 -8.14
CA PRO A 493 -2.81 -18.64 -7.44
C PRO A 493 -2.15 -19.95 -7.89
N GLY A 494 -0.85 -19.87 -8.23
CA GLY A 494 -0.09 -20.98 -8.83
C GLY A 494 0.08 -20.89 -10.33
N SER A 495 -0.80 -20.18 -11.03
CA SER A 495 -0.62 -19.92 -12.46
C SER A 495 0.64 -19.12 -12.74
N TRP A 496 1.20 -19.30 -13.95
CA TRP A 496 2.33 -18.51 -14.42
C TRP A 496 1.96 -17.03 -14.52
N GLU A 497 0.72 -16.71 -14.90
CA GLU A 497 0.20 -15.35 -14.94
C GLU A 497 0.19 -14.71 -13.55
N HIS A 498 -0.30 -15.42 -12.52
CA HIS A 498 -0.29 -14.94 -11.13
C HIS A 498 1.13 -14.68 -10.65
N THR A 499 2.02 -15.67 -10.84
CA THR A 499 3.40 -15.61 -10.36
C THR A 499 4.19 -14.48 -11.03
N ALA A 500 4.13 -14.40 -12.36
CA ALA A 500 4.84 -13.37 -13.12
C ALA A 500 4.30 -11.96 -12.83
N TYR A 501 2.97 -11.81 -12.70
CA TYR A 501 2.36 -10.53 -12.34
C TYR A 501 2.77 -10.09 -10.93
N TYR A 502 2.63 -10.98 -9.94
CA TYR A 502 2.97 -10.70 -8.55
C TYR A 502 4.41 -10.20 -8.41
N GLU A 503 5.37 -10.91 -9.00
CA GLU A 503 6.78 -10.56 -8.92
C GLU A 503 7.10 -9.24 -9.63
N SER A 504 6.50 -9.00 -10.81
CA SER A 504 6.71 -7.75 -11.55
C SER A 504 6.10 -6.55 -10.82
N ALA A 505 4.88 -6.68 -10.30
CA ALA A 505 4.22 -5.62 -9.54
C ALA A 505 4.94 -5.32 -8.22
N ARG A 506 5.40 -6.35 -7.48
CA ARG A 506 6.19 -6.19 -6.24
C ARG A 506 7.51 -5.43 -6.47
N ALA A 507 8.20 -5.72 -7.57
CA ALA A 507 9.45 -5.05 -7.91
C ALA A 507 9.26 -3.53 -8.14
N ILE A 508 8.07 -3.09 -8.56
CA ILE A 508 7.77 -1.65 -8.73
C ILE A 508 7.89 -0.90 -7.41
N THR A 509 7.27 -1.37 -6.32
CA THR A 509 7.32 -0.67 -5.01
C THR A 509 8.73 -0.57 -4.48
N GLU A 510 9.51 -1.64 -4.58
CA GLU A 510 10.92 -1.66 -4.16
C GLU A 510 11.73 -0.66 -4.96
N GLN A 511 11.52 -0.61 -6.28
CA GLN A 511 12.13 0.39 -7.14
C GLN A 511 11.71 1.81 -6.75
N ARG A 512 10.43 2.06 -6.43
CA ARG A 512 9.95 3.40 -6.01
C ARG A 512 10.60 3.85 -4.71
N PHE A 513 10.69 2.97 -3.72
CA PHE A 513 11.35 3.29 -2.46
C PHE A 513 12.86 3.47 -2.63
N SER A 514 13.49 2.74 -3.55
CA SER A 514 14.90 2.93 -3.92
C SER A 514 15.13 4.30 -4.57
N ILE A 515 14.29 4.70 -5.53
CA ILE A 515 14.34 6.04 -6.16
C ILE A 515 14.12 7.11 -5.10
N MET A 516 13.10 6.97 -4.25
CA MET A 516 12.80 7.90 -3.16
C MET A 516 14.03 8.07 -2.27
N LYS A 517 14.67 6.98 -1.85
CA LYS A 517 15.85 7.00 -0.94
C LYS A 517 17.19 7.20 -1.64
N SER A 518 17.19 7.49 -2.95
CA SER A 518 18.41 7.67 -3.72
C SER A 518 18.99 9.05 -3.48
N HIS A 519 20.27 9.09 -3.11
CA HIS A 519 21.03 10.32 -3.00
C HIS A 519 21.07 11.10 -4.32
N TYR A 520 21.08 10.40 -5.46
CA TYR A 520 21.14 11.01 -6.79
C TYR A 520 19.79 11.52 -7.32
N VAL A 521 18.68 11.23 -6.64
CA VAL A 521 17.35 11.67 -7.08
C VAL A 521 16.81 12.74 -6.14
N THR A 522 16.77 12.44 -4.84
CA THR A 522 16.15 13.33 -3.85
C THR A 522 17.15 13.88 -2.82
N GLY A 523 18.39 13.37 -2.82
CA GLY A 523 19.40 13.72 -1.81
C GLY A 523 19.08 13.21 -0.40
N MET A 524 18.01 12.43 -0.23
CA MET A 524 17.47 12.01 1.05
C MET A 524 17.38 10.49 1.15
N ASP A 525 17.69 9.95 2.32
CA ASP A 525 17.55 8.53 2.67
C ASP A 525 16.90 8.33 4.05
N ASN A 526 16.96 9.35 4.91
CA ASN A 526 16.42 9.37 6.26
C ASN A 526 16.07 10.80 6.74
N LEU A 527 15.42 10.91 7.91
CA LEU A 527 15.09 12.17 8.59
C LEU A 527 15.73 12.25 9.99
N ARG A 528 16.93 11.66 10.15
CA ARG A 528 17.67 11.65 11.42
C ARG A 528 18.06 13.05 11.89
N ARG A 529 18.11 14.02 10.98
CA ARG A 529 18.33 15.45 11.26
C ARG A 529 17.13 16.26 10.77
N GLY A 530 16.80 17.35 11.44
CA GLY A 530 15.69 18.23 11.04
C GLY A 530 14.50 18.22 12.02
N VAL A 531 13.30 18.40 11.48
CA VAL A 531 12.08 18.64 12.26
C VAL A 531 11.71 17.42 13.12
N ARG A 532 11.02 17.66 14.25
CA ARG A 532 10.59 16.63 15.21
C ARG A 532 9.10 16.62 15.49
N ARG A 533 8.40 17.69 15.09
CA ARG A 533 6.95 17.81 15.18
C ARG A 533 6.30 17.08 14.01
N GLU A 534 5.21 16.39 14.28
CA GLU A 534 4.53 15.52 13.33
C GLU A 534 4.10 16.23 12.04
N PRO A 535 3.45 17.43 12.06
CA PRO A 535 2.95 18.04 10.83
C PRO A 535 4.04 18.29 9.78
N MET A 536 5.13 18.95 10.19
CA MET A 536 6.24 19.23 9.27
C MET A 536 7.02 17.98 8.87
N LEU A 537 7.10 16.96 9.74
CA LEU A 537 7.69 15.67 9.38
C LEU A 537 6.88 15.02 8.24
N TYR A 538 5.57 14.96 8.37
CA TYR A 538 4.69 14.30 7.40
C TYR A 538 4.62 15.10 6.10
N ILE A 539 4.53 16.42 6.18
CA ILE A 539 4.63 17.31 5.01
C ILE A 539 5.97 17.12 4.28
N THR A 540 7.09 17.01 5.01
CA THR A 540 8.40 16.74 4.38
C THR A 540 8.40 15.40 3.64
N ILE A 541 7.80 14.35 4.21
CA ILE A 541 7.66 13.04 3.55
C ILE A 541 6.77 13.16 2.29
N ALA A 542 5.69 13.94 2.36
CA ALA A 542 4.81 14.18 1.21
C ALA A 542 5.54 14.89 0.06
N LEU A 543 6.29 15.96 0.37
CA LEU A 543 7.11 16.69 -0.60
C LEU A 543 8.23 15.80 -1.18
N TRP A 544 8.77 14.90 -0.37
CA TRP A 544 9.77 13.93 -0.80
C TRP A 544 9.20 12.94 -1.82
N ILE A 545 7.99 12.46 -1.58
CA ILE A 545 7.26 11.63 -2.55
C ILE A 545 6.87 12.43 -3.78
N ALA A 546 6.47 13.70 -3.64
CA ALA A 546 6.16 14.56 -4.78
C ALA A 546 7.38 14.74 -5.72
N ALA A 547 8.57 15.01 -5.16
CA ALA A 547 9.81 15.06 -5.94
C ALA A 547 10.14 13.71 -6.59
N THR A 548 9.89 12.60 -5.88
CA THR A 548 10.07 11.25 -6.40
C THR A 548 9.14 10.98 -7.59
N ASN A 549 7.86 11.33 -7.50
CA ASN A 549 6.88 11.18 -8.58
C ASN A 549 7.29 11.95 -9.84
N ARG A 550 7.73 13.20 -9.68
CA ARG A 550 8.27 14.00 -10.80
C ARG A 550 9.42 13.29 -11.49
N ALA A 551 10.43 12.83 -10.73
CA ALA A 551 11.55 12.11 -11.29
C ALA A 551 11.14 10.81 -12.02
N ILE A 552 10.11 10.12 -11.53
CA ILE A 552 9.55 8.92 -12.17
C ILE A 552 8.90 9.28 -13.51
N GLN A 553 8.10 10.34 -13.56
CA GLN A 553 7.43 10.79 -14.78
C GLN A 553 8.46 11.27 -15.82
N ASP A 554 9.47 12.05 -15.40
CA ASP A 554 10.54 12.52 -16.27
C ASP A 554 11.39 11.37 -16.83
N SER A 555 11.63 10.34 -16.01
CA SER A 555 12.34 9.13 -16.44
C SER A 555 11.51 8.33 -17.44
N TYR A 556 10.22 8.18 -17.16
CA TYR A 556 9.30 7.47 -18.04
C TYR A 556 9.13 8.18 -19.39
N ALA A 557 8.99 9.51 -19.40
CA ALA A 557 8.86 10.31 -20.64
C ALA A 557 10.10 10.21 -21.55
N ARG A 558 11.29 10.00 -20.96
CA ARG A 558 12.55 9.82 -21.71
C ARG A 558 12.82 8.37 -22.12
N ARG A 559 12.03 7.42 -21.63
CA ARG A 559 12.26 5.98 -21.85
C ARG A 559 11.84 5.60 -23.27
N LEU A 560 12.75 4.93 -23.98
CA LEU A 560 12.41 4.27 -25.25
C LEU A 560 11.45 3.09 -25.00
N PRO A 561 10.50 2.82 -25.92
CA PRO A 561 9.66 1.64 -25.82
C PRO A 561 10.52 0.38 -25.66
N SER A 562 10.30 -0.35 -24.56
CA SER A 562 10.95 -1.64 -24.32
C SER A 562 9.91 -2.71 -24.11
N GLU A 563 10.28 -3.96 -24.36
CA GLU A 563 9.45 -5.10 -23.97
C GLU A 563 9.16 -5.08 -22.47
N ASP A 564 7.92 -5.45 -22.11
CA ASP A 564 7.47 -5.52 -20.72
C ASP A 564 8.09 -6.74 -20.01
N SER A 565 8.47 -6.58 -18.74
CA SER A 565 9.15 -7.62 -17.98
C SER A 565 8.31 -8.89 -17.83
N MET A 566 6.98 -8.77 -17.78
CA MET A 566 6.09 -9.93 -17.67
C MET A 566 6.15 -10.77 -18.95
N LYS A 567 6.09 -10.12 -20.12
CA LYS A 567 6.22 -10.80 -21.42
C LYS A 567 7.56 -11.51 -21.54
N LYS A 568 8.64 -10.83 -21.14
CA LYS A 568 9.97 -11.43 -21.11
C LYS A 568 10.03 -12.66 -20.20
N ARG A 569 9.47 -12.58 -18.99
CA ARG A 569 9.47 -13.70 -18.03
C ARG A 569 8.62 -14.88 -18.51
N LEU A 570 7.45 -14.62 -19.08
CA LEU A 570 6.62 -15.69 -19.66
C LEU A 570 7.29 -16.35 -20.87
N ARG A 571 7.99 -15.58 -21.72
CA ARG A 571 8.79 -16.14 -22.82
C ARG A 571 9.92 -17.02 -22.28
N MET A 572 10.63 -16.60 -21.23
CA MET A 572 11.68 -17.42 -20.63
C MET A 572 11.14 -18.76 -20.10
N ILE A 573 9.94 -18.77 -19.52
CA ILE A 573 9.27 -20.00 -19.06
C ILE A 573 8.92 -20.88 -20.28
N GLU A 574 8.38 -20.29 -21.36
CA GLU A 574 8.07 -21.01 -22.59
C GLU A 574 9.31 -21.61 -23.28
N GLU A 575 10.42 -20.87 -23.30
CA GLU A 575 11.71 -21.33 -23.82
C GLU A 575 12.28 -22.50 -23.01
N ASP A 576 12.15 -22.46 -21.69
CA ASP A 576 12.62 -23.52 -20.79
C ASP A 576 11.76 -24.80 -20.91
N LEU A 577 10.43 -24.66 -20.95
CA LEU A 577 9.50 -25.79 -21.12
C LEU A 577 9.54 -26.40 -22.53
N GLY A 578 10.01 -25.65 -23.54
CA GLY A 578 9.93 -26.04 -24.95
C GLY A 578 8.50 -26.09 -25.52
N ARG A 579 7.52 -25.57 -24.78
CA ARG A 579 6.09 -25.53 -25.14
C ARG A 579 5.40 -24.36 -24.44
N THR A 580 4.23 -23.96 -24.94
CA THR A 580 3.45 -22.92 -24.29
C THR A 580 3.04 -23.35 -22.87
N PRO A 581 3.32 -22.53 -21.83
CA PRO A 581 2.98 -22.86 -20.45
C PRO A 581 1.47 -23.02 -20.26
N VAL A 582 1.07 -23.87 -19.33
CA VAL A 582 -0.34 -24.12 -19.01
C VAL A 582 -0.99 -22.84 -18.49
N LYS A 583 -2.14 -22.49 -19.06
CA LYS A 583 -2.89 -21.27 -18.73
C LYS A 583 -4.08 -21.58 -17.85
N ALA A 584 -4.35 -20.68 -16.90
CA ALA A 584 -5.56 -20.77 -16.11
C ALA A 584 -6.81 -20.67 -17.01
N PRO A 585 -7.78 -21.60 -16.90
CA PRO A 585 -8.97 -21.59 -17.74
C PRO A 585 -9.89 -20.41 -17.37
N PRO A 586 -10.69 -19.91 -18.32
CA PRO A 586 -11.74 -18.94 -18.04
C PRO A 586 -12.68 -19.45 -16.94
N ARG A 587 -13.01 -18.59 -15.97
CA ARG A 587 -13.85 -18.96 -14.82
C ARG A 587 -15.34 -18.61 -15.01
N THR A 588 -15.65 -17.80 -16.00
CA THR A 588 -16.99 -17.34 -16.41
C THR A 588 -17.15 -17.40 -17.90
#